data_AF-A0A6F8ZZB5-F1
#
_entry.id   AF-A0A6F8ZZB5-F1
#
_cell.length_a   1.000
_cell.length_b   1.000
_cell.length_c   1.000
_cell.angle_alpha   90.00
_cell.angle_beta   90.00
_cell.angle_gamma   90.00
#
_symmetry.space_group_name_H-M   'P 1'
#
loop_
_entity.id
_entity.type
_entity.pdbx_description
1 polymer ?
#
loop_
_entity_poly.entity_id
_entity_poly.type
_entity_poly.pdbx_seq_one_letter_code
_entity_poly.pdbx_strand_id
1 'polypeptide(L)'
;EQARNRFQSELEFIQCLANPNYLNFLAQRGYLREKPFVNYLKYLLYWKEPEYAKFLKKELVNAQCAKFIDEQQLLHWQHYSRKRTRLQQALAEQQQQQQLPHGNATAK
;
A
#
# COMPACT_ATOMS: atom_id res chain seq x y z
N GLU A 1 6.36 35.28 1.50
CA GLU A 1 6.36 34.19 2.51
C GLU A 1 5.14 33.26 2.38
N GLN A 2 3.91 33.80 2.35
CA GLN A 2 2.68 33.02 2.15
C GLN A 2 2.69 32.14 0.90
N ALA A 3 3.17 32.65 -0.24
CA ALA A 3 3.27 31.86 -1.48
C ALA A 3 4.23 30.67 -1.37
N ARG A 4 5.31 30.80 -0.59
CA ARG A 4 6.26 29.71 -0.33
C ARG A 4 5.61 28.62 0.54
N ASN A 5 4.87 29.05 1.56
CA ASN A 5 4.16 28.12 2.43
C ASN A 5 3.05 27.39 1.68
N ARG A 6 2.32 28.09 0.80
CA ARG A 6 1.30 27.49 -0.07
C ARG A 6 1.90 26.42 -0.98
N PHE A 7 3.00 26.74 -1.67
CA PHE A 7 3.68 25.79 -2.54
C PHE A 7 4.12 24.53 -1.80
N GLN A 8 4.68 24.71 -0.59
CA GLN A 8 5.12 23.60 0.27
C GLN A 8 3.93 22.72 0.70
N SER A 9 2.82 23.33 1.15
CA SER A 9 1.62 22.59 1.53
C SER A 9 0.98 21.85 0.35
N GLU A 10 0.96 22.46 -0.84
CA GLU A 10 0.47 21.82 -2.07
C GLU A 10 1.34 20.63 -2.48
N LEU A 11 2.67 20.76 -2.32
CA LEU A 11 3.62 19.69 -2.58
C LEU A 11 3.40 18.50 -1.62
N GLU A 12 3.33 18.76 -0.31
CA GLU A 12 3.07 17.73 0.70
C GLU A 12 1.73 17.02 0.44
N PHE A 13 0.70 17.80 0.09
CA PHE A 13 -0.61 17.24 -0.23
C PHE A 13 -0.55 16.28 -1.44
N ILE A 14 0.14 16.65 -2.52
CA ILE A 14 0.30 15.77 -3.69
C ILE A 14 1.08 14.51 -3.34
N GLN A 15 2.08 14.60 -2.47
CA GLN A 15 2.80 13.41 -2.00
C GLN A 15 1.85 12.48 -1.22
N CYS A 16 0.95 13.01 -0.39
CA CYS A 16 -0.08 12.21 0.27
C CYS A 16 -1.02 11.53 -0.72
N LEU A 17 -1.32 12.14 -1.88
CA LEU A 17 -2.13 11.51 -2.94
C LEU A 17 -1.45 10.29 -3.58
N ALA A 18 -0.13 10.12 -3.44
CA ALA A 18 0.57 8.92 -3.89
C ALA A 18 0.34 7.71 -2.96
N ASN A 19 -0.16 7.93 -1.73
CA ASN A 19 -0.46 6.87 -0.78
C ASN A 19 -1.86 6.30 -1.03
N PRO A 20 -1.99 5.01 -1.42
CA PRO A 20 -3.28 4.40 -1.70
C PRO A 20 -4.22 4.37 -0.48
N ASN A 21 -3.69 4.26 0.74
CA ASN A 21 -4.49 4.29 1.97
C ASN A 21 -5.13 5.67 2.19
N TYR A 22 -4.39 6.74 1.87
CA TYR A 22 -4.90 8.11 1.97
C TYR A 22 -5.99 8.38 0.93
N LEU A 23 -5.80 7.91 -0.30
CA LEU A 23 -6.86 7.96 -1.32
C LEU A 23 -8.12 7.19 -0.88
N ASN A 24 -7.95 6.04 -0.23
CA ASN A 24 -9.06 5.25 0.28
C ASN A 24 -9.81 5.99 1.40
N PHE A 25 -9.09 6.64 2.31
CA PHE A 25 -9.68 7.53 3.32
C PHE A 25 -10.47 8.67 2.69
N LEU A 26 -9.92 9.34 1.67
CA LEU A 26 -10.61 10.41 0.96
C LEU A 26 -11.89 9.92 0.26
N ALA A 27 -11.83 8.73 -0.33
CA ALA A 27 -12.97 8.09 -0.99
C ALA A 27 -14.07 7.73 0.01
N GLN A 28 -13.72 7.11 1.15
CA GLN A 28 -14.66 6.72 2.20
C GLN A 28 -15.38 7.91 2.83
N ARG A 29 -14.68 9.04 3.00
CA ARG A 29 -15.26 10.29 3.51
C ARG A 29 -16.09 11.05 2.49
N GLY A 30 -16.04 10.67 1.22
CA GLY A 30 -16.82 11.30 0.15
C GLY A 30 -16.19 12.56 -0.45
N TYR A 31 -14.98 12.97 -0.02
CA TYR A 31 -14.31 14.18 -0.53
C TYR A 31 -14.10 14.15 -2.04
N LEU A 32 -13.84 12.96 -2.62
CA LEU A 32 -13.68 12.81 -4.07
C LEU A 32 -14.94 13.12 -4.88
N ARG A 33 -16.11 13.24 -4.23
CA ARG A 33 -17.39 13.59 -4.86
C ARG A 33 -17.71 15.09 -4.76
N GLU A 34 -17.01 15.82 -3.90
CA GLU A 34 -17.25 17.24 -3.69
C GLU A 34 -16.68 18.06 -4.85
N LYS A 35 -17.54 18.84 -5.49
CA LYS A 35 -17.17 19.68 -6.64
C LYS A 35 -16.03 20.66 -6.33
N PRO A 36 -15.97 21.32 -5.15
CA PRO A 36 -14.82 22.15 -4.77
C PRO A 36 -13.51 21.36 -4.71
N PHE A 37 -13.53 20.16 -4.12
CA PHE A 37 -12.35 19.31 -4.01
C PHE A 37 -11.87 18.84 -5.40
N VAL A 38 -12.79 18.42 -6.28
CA VAL A 38 -12.46 18.05 -7.66
C VAL A 38 -11.85 19.23 -8.42
N ASN A 39 -12.36 20.44 -8.23
CA ASN A 39 -11.78 21.64 -8.84
C ASN A 39 -10.37 21.93 -8.29
N TYR A 40 -10.13 21.69 -7.01
CA TYR A 40 -8.80 21.79 -6.42
C TYR A 40 -7.83 20.75 -7.00
N LEU A 41 -8.26 19.50 -7.20
CA LEU A 41 -7.45 18.50 -7.89
C LEU A 41 -7.12 18.90 -9.33
N LYS A 42 -8.06 19.53 -10.04
CA LYS A 42 -7.80 20.10 -11.39
C LYS A 42 -6.76 21.22 -11.33
N TYR A 43 -6.86 22.09 -10.33
CA TYR A 43 -5.86 23.12 -10.11
C TYR A 43 -4.47 22.51 -9.93
N LEU A 44 -4.33 21.47 -9.10
CA LEU A 44 -3.06 20.77 -8.86
C LEU A 44 -2.48 20.05 -10.09
N LEU A 45 -3.18 20.00 -11.23
CA LEU A 45 -2.62 19.46 -12.46
C LEU A 45 -1.45 20.30 -13.01
N TYR A 46 -1.28 21.56 -12.56
CA TYR A 46 -0.11 22.37 -12.93
C TYR A 46 1.22 21.69 -12.53
N TRP A 47 1.20 20.81 -11.52
CA TRP A 47 2.38 20.04 -11.10
C TRP A 47 2.88 19.04 -12.16
N LYS A 48 2.08 18.78 -13.21
CA LYS A 48 2.50 17.99 -14.37
C LYS A 48 3.45 18.75 -15.29
N GLU A 49 3.43 20.08 -15.26
CA GLU A 49 4.33 20.88 -16.08
C GLU A 49 5.79 20.63 -15.68
N PRO A 50 6.73 20.58 -16.65
CA PRO A 50 8.12 20.17 -16.41
C PRO A 50 8.84 21.05 -15.37
N GLU A 51 8.45 22.31 -15.26
CA GLU A 51 8.97 23.28 -14.31
C GLU A 51 8.71 22.89 -12.85
N TYR A 52 7.58 22.22 -12.58
CA TYR A 52 7.13 21.81 -11.25
C TYR A 52 7.34 20.31 -10.99
N ALA A 53 7.24 19.47 -12.03
CA ALA A 53 7.39 18.03 -11.93
C ALA A 53 8.76 17.59 -11.36
N LYS A 54 9.80 18.42 -11.50
CA LYS A 54 11.13 18.19 -10.92
C LYS A 54 11.11 18.08 -9.39
N PHE A 55 10.19 18.79 -8.72
CA PHE A 55 10.04 18.74 -7.27
C PHE A 55 9.34 17.46 -6.80
N LEU A 56 8.41 16.92 -7.59
CA LEU A 56 7.75 15.64 -7.30
C LEU A 56 8.73 14.46 -7.34
N LYS A 57 9.60 14.43 -8.36
CA LYS A 57 10.60 13.36 -8.52
C LYS A 57 11.68 13.40 -7.43
N LYS A 58 12.07 14.60 -7.00
CA LYS A 58 13.10 14.77 -5.97
C LYS A 58 12.64 14.28 -4.60
N GLU A 59 11.35 14.43 -4.28
CA GLU A 59 10.77 14.01 -3.00
C GLU A 59 10.36 12.53 -2.94
N LEU A 60 10.08 11.88 -4.07
CA LEU A 60 9.98 10.41 -4.13
C LEU A 60 11.30 9.72 -3.74
N VAL A 61 12.43 10.41 -3.88
CA VAL A 61 13.76 9.97 -3.44
C VAL A 61 14.05 10.45 -1.99
N ASN A 62 13.23 11.33 -1.42
CA ASN A 62 13.40 11.81 -0.04
C ASN A 62 12.89 10.74 0.95
N ALA A 63 13.82 9.85 1.28
CA ALA A 63 13.94 8.85 2.34
C ALA A 63 12.72 8.49 3.22
N GLN A 64 11.87 9.40 3.70
CA GLN A 64 10.83 9.06 4.67
C GLN A 64 9.60 8.39 4.06
N CYS A 65 9.07 8.90 2.94
CA CYS A 65 7.98 8.20 2.25
C CYS A 65 8.45 6.90 1.60
N ALA A 66 9.64 6.89 0.99
CA ALA A 66 10.24 5.69 0.43
C ALA A 66 10.47 4.62 1.52
N LYS A 67 11.05 4.99 2.67
CA LYS A 67 11.26 4.08 3.79
C LYS A 67 9.95 3.54 4.36
N PHE A 68 8.93 4.38 4.52
CA PHE A 68 7.62 3.92 4.96
C PHE A 68 7.00 2.94 3.96
N ILE A 69 7.05 3.25 2.65
CA ILE A 69 6.54 2.37 1.60
C ILE A 69 7.30 1.03 1.60
N ASP A 70 8.63 1.06 1.74
CA ASP A 70 9.47 -0.15 1.85
C ASP A 70 9.14 -0.97 3.10
N GLU A 71 9.00 -0.33 4.26
CA GLU A 71 8.63 -0.98 5.52
C GLU A 71 7.24 -1.65 5.42
N GLN A 72 6.25 -0.94 4.86
CA GLN A 72 4.91 -1.49 4.66
C GLN A 72 4.91 -2.64 3.64
N GLN A 73 5.65 -2.53 2.53
CA GLN A 73 5.79 -3.61 1.56
C GLN A 73 6.47 -4.84 2.16
N LEU A 74 7.54 -4.66 2.93
CA LEU A 74 8.25 -5.75 3.59
C LEU A 74 7.37 -6.47 4.60
N LEU A 75 6.62 -5.73 5.44
CA LEU A 75 5.69 -6.32 6.41
C LEU A 75 4.59 -7.14 5.73
N HIS A 76 4.01 -6.62 4.65
CA HIS A 76 3.02 -7.35 3.85
C HIS A 76 3.59 -8.62 3.22
N TRP A 77 4.81 -8.55 2.66
CA TRP A 77 5.48 -9.71 2.09
C TRP A 77 5.78 -10.78 3.15
N GLN A 78 6.28 -10.39 4.32
CA GLN A 78 6.52 -11.34 5.41
C GLN A 78 5.22 -11.99 5.90
N HIS A 79 4.14 -11.22 6.03
CA HIS A 79 2.83 -11.76 6.41
C HIS A 79 2.33 -12.78 5.38
N TYR A 80 2.37 -12.42 4.10
CA TYR A 80 2.00 -13.32 3.00
C TYR A 80 2.85 -14.58 2.98
N SER A 81 4.18 -14.45 3.10
CA SER A 81 5.11 -15.57 3.05
C SER A 81 4.88 -16.53 4.22
N ARG A 82 4.70 -16.01 5.45
CA ARG A 82 4.35 -16.82 6.64
C ARG A 82 3.01 -17.54 6.48
N LYS A 83 1.99 -16.87 5.93
CA LYS A 83 0.68 -17.48 5.67
C LYS A 83 0.79 -18.61 4.65
N ARG A 84 1.56 -18.43 3.58
CA ARG A 84 1.80 -19.44 2.55
C ARG A 84 2.51 -20.67 3.11
N THR A 85 3.56 -20.50 3.90
CA THR A 85 4.27 -21.62 4.53
C THR A 85 3.33 -22.46 5.41
N ARG A 86 2.49 -21.80 6.22
CA ARG A 86 1.49 -22.49 7.06
C ARG A 86 0.47 -23.29 6.24
N LEU A 87 0.01 -22.76 5.12
CA LEU A 87 -0.89 -23.48 4.22
C LEU A 87 -0.22 -24.71 3.59
N GLN A 88 1.05 -24.60 3.18
CA GLN A 88 1.80 -25.74 2.66
C GLN A 88 2.03 -26.83 3.71
N GLN A 89 2.31 -26.45 4.95
CA GLN A 89 2.40 -27.40 6.07
C GLN A 89 1.08 -28.13 6.32
N ALA A 90 -0.04 -27.39 6.39
CA ALA A 90 -1.36 -27.99 6.58
C ALA A 90 -1.72 -28.98 5.44
N LEU A 91 -1.35 -28.66 4.19
CA LEU A 91 -1.52 -29.57 3.05
C LEU A 91 -0.64 -30.82 3.15
N ALA A 92 0.61 -30.69 3.60
CA ALA A 92 1.51 -31.82 3.80
C ALA A 92 1.05 -32.74 4.94
N GLU A 93 0.58 -32.18 6.05
CA GLU A 93 0.01 -32.92 7.18
C GLU A 93 -1.25 -33.70 6.77
N GLN A 94 -2.12 -33.11 5.94
CA GLN A 94 -3.28 -33.83 5.39
C GLN A 94 -2.90 -35.00 4.49
N GLN A 95 -1.88 -34.84 3.63
CA GLN A 95 -1.41 -35.94 2.78
C GLN A 95 -0.78 -37.08 3.60
N GLN A 96 -0.10 -36.75 4.70
CA GLN A 96 0.52 -37.74 5.56
C GLN A 96 -0.50 -38.52 6.40
N GLN A 97 -1.60 -37.88 6.83
CA GLN A 97 -2.72 -38.57 7.49
C GLN A 97 -3.51 -39.49 6.56
N GLN A 98 -3.57 -39.19 5.25
CA GLN A 98 -4.20 -40.06 4.25
C GLN A 98 -3.36 -41.30 3.90
N GLN A 99 -2.08 -41.35 4.29
CA GLN A 99 -1.18 -42.48 4.01
C GLN A 99 -1.01 -43.45 5.19
N LEU A 100 -1.70 -43.26 6.32
CA LEU A 100 -1.70 -44.24 7.42
C LEU A 100 -2.39 -45.55 6.95
N PRO A 101 -1.68 -46.68 6.88
CA PRO A 101 -2.32 -47.95 6.52
C PRO A 101 -3.23 -48.37 7.68
N HIS A 102 -4.48 -48.74 7.37
CA HIS A 102 -5.36 -49.44 8.29
C HIS A 102 -4.65 -50.72 8.77
N GLY A 103 -4.10 -50.66 9.99
CA GLY A 103 -3.60 -51.84 10.68
C GLY A 103 -4.76 -52.82 10.88
N ASN A 104 -4.65 -54.01 10.28
CA ASN A 104 -5.56 -55.11 10.54
C ASN A 104 -5.53 -55.46 12.04
N ALA A 105 -6.59 -55.07 12.74
CA ALA A 105 -6.99 -55.72 13.96
C ALA A 105 -7.55 -57.10 13.60
N THR A 106 -6.73 -58.14 13.71
CA THR A 106 -7.24 -59.50 13.83
C THR A 106 -6.62 -60.14 15.06
N ALA A 107 -7.40 -60.11 16.14
CA ALA A 107 -7.19 -60.91 17.32
C ALA A 107 -7.17 -62.41 16.94
N LYS A 108 -6.17 -63.14 17.41
CA LYS A 108 -6.28 -64.47 18.02
C LYS A 108 -4.94 -64.92 18.57
#